data_AF-A0A7T8KAI9-F1
#
_entry.id   AF-A0A7T8KAI9-F1
#
_cell.length_a   1.000
_cell.length_b   1.000
_cell.length_c   1.000
_cell.angle_alpha   90.00
_cell.angle_beta   90.00
_cell.angle_gamma   90.00
#
_symmetry.space_group_name_H-M   'P 1'
#
loop_
_entity.id
_entity.type
_entity.pdbx_description
1 polymer ?
#
loop_
_entity_poly.entity_id
_entity_poly.type
_entity_poly.pdbx_seq_one_letter_code
_entity_poly.pdbx_strand_id
1 'polypeptide(L)' 'GWWHHRSFFFKDGRGRNVTVNGERYRAMIHDFFLPQLAELNLVNMWFQQDGATCHTARETMNMLKDEL' A
#
# COMPACT_ATOMS: atom_id res chain seq x y z
N GLY A 1 11.84 21.25 5.03
CA GLY A 1 10.59 20.50 5.18
C GLY A 1 10.68 19.31 4.26
N TRP A 2 10.75 18.10 4.82
CA TRP A 2 11.16 16.91 4.08
C TRP A 2 10.06 15.86 4.15
N TRP A 3 9.18 15.85 3.16
CA TRP A 3 8.37 14.69 2.82
C TRP A 3 8.61 14.43 1.34
N HIS A 4 9.62 13.60 1.04
CA HIS A 4 9.82 13.12 -0.32
C HIS A 4 8.66 12.21 -0.69
N HIS A 5 8.00 12.52 -1.80
CA HIS A 5 6.93 11.75 -2.40
C HIS A 5 7.51 10.43 -2.94
N ARG A 6 7.67 9.42 -2.07
CA ARG A 6 7.99 8.06 -2.51
C ARG A 6 6.70 7.42 -3.00
N SER A 7 6.51 7.40 -4.31
CA SER A 7 5.41 6.71 -4.98
C SER A 7 5.82 5.29 -5.35
N PHE A 8 4.89 4.34 -5.24
CA PHE A 8 5.06 2.98 -5.75
C PHE A 8 4.20 2.79 -7.00
N PHE A 9 4.82 2.34 -8.10
CA PHE A 9 4.12 2.09 -9.36
C PHE A 9 4.38 0.66 -9.83
N PHE A 10 3.30 -0.06 -10.13
CA PHE A 10 3.41 -1.31 -10.87
C PHE A 10 3.61 -1.01 -12.36
N LYS A 11 4.62 -1.64 -12.96
CA LYS A 11 4.92 -1.54 -14.38
C LYS A 11 4.95 -2.91 -15.04
N ASP A 12 4.56 -2.98 -16.30
CA ASP A 12 4.76 -4.17 -17.11
C ASP A 12 6.21 -4.31 -17.59
N GLY A 13 6.52 -5.39 -18.31
CA GLY A 13 7.87 -5.62 -18.86
C GLY A 13 8.34 -4.59 -19.91
N ARG A 14 7.48 -3.64 -20.29
CA ARG A 14 7.80 -2.51 -21.18
C ARG A 14 7.86 -1.18 -20.42
N GLY A 15 7.78 -1.20 -19.09
CA GLY A 15 7.84 -0.02 -18.25
C GLY A 15 6.56 0.81 -18.20
N ARG A 16 5.42 0.31 -18.71
CA ARG A 16 4.14 1.02 -18.69
C ARG A 16 3.41 0.77 -17.39
N ASN A 17 2.73 1.78 -16.85
CA ASN A 17 1.93 1.63 -15.65
C ASN A 17 0.80 0.62 -15.89
N VAL A 18 0.58 -0.25 -14.89
CA VAL A 18 -0.52 -1.21 -14.91
C VAL A 18 -1.51 -0.94 -13.78
N THR A 19 -2.78 -1.28 -14.01
CA THR A 19 -3.83 -1.14 -13.01
C THR A 19 -3.51 -1.96 -11.77
N VAL A 20 -3.77 -1.37 -10.61
CA VAL A 20 -3.64 -2.03 -9.32
C VAL A 20 -4.87 -2.90 -9.09
N ASN A 21 -4.68 -4.21 -8.98
CA ASN A 21 -5.70 -5.17 -8.54
C ASN A 21 -5.51 -5.47 -7.04
N GLY A 22 -6.36 -6.33 -6.45
CA GLY A 22 -6.26 -6.69 -5.03
C GLY A 22 -4.91 -7.27 -4.63
N GLU A 23 -4.34 -8.16 -5.45
CA GLU A 23 -3.04 -8.79 -5.20
C GLU A 23 -1.91 -7.75 -5.18
N ARG A 24 -1.83 -6.92 -6.23
CA ARG A 24 -0.84 -5.84 -6.32
C ARG A 24 -1.01 -4.81 -5.21
N TYR A 25 -2.24 -4.53 -4.80
CA TYR A 25 -2.49 -3.61 -3.70
C TYR A 25 -1.90 -4.13 -2.38
N ARG A 26 -2.17 -5.41 -2.07
CA ARG A 26 -1.62 -6.07 -0.88
C ARG A 26 -0.10 -6.16 -0.91
N ALA A 27 0.47 -6.51 -2.07
CA ALA A 27 1.92 -6.51 -2.27
C ALA A 27 2.52 -5.12 -2.03
N MET A 28 1.91 -4.05 -2.51
CA MET A 28 2.38 -2.68 -2.25
C MET A 28 2.31 -2.31 -0.77
N ILE A 29 1.27 -2.73 -0.04
CA ILE A 29 1.18 -2.49 1.40
C ILE A 29 2.36 -3.17 2.12
N HIS A 30 2.58 -4.45 1.87
CA HIS A 30 3.61 -5.24 2.54
C HIS A 30 5.03 -4.81 2.14
N ASP A 31 5.29 -4.66 0.84
CA ASP A 31 6.65 -4.47 0.32
C ASP A 31 7.13 -3.01 0.38
N PHE A 32 6.20 -2.06 0.56
CA PHE A 32 6.53 -0.63 0.46
C PHE A 32 5.93 0.23 1.56
N PHE A 33 4.64 0.07 1.88
CA PHE A 33 3.99 0.95 2.85
C PHE A 33 4.45 0.67 4.29
N LEU A 34 4.33 -0.58 4.76
CA LEU A 34 4.73 -0.95 6.13
C LEU A 34 6.21 -0.69 6.42
N PRO A 35 7.17 -1.02 5.53
CA PRO A 35 8.58 -0.70 5.74
C PRO A 35 8.84 0.80 5.89
N GLN A 36 8.10 1.65 5.16
CA GLN A 36 8.26 3.11 5.30
C GLN A 36 7.69 3.65 6.60
N LEU A 37 6.57 3.11 7.08
CA LEU A 37 6.05 3.48 8.41
C LEU A 37 7.07 3.15 9.50
N ALA A 38 7.68 1.95 9.40
CA ALA A 38 8.74 1.52 10.32
C ALA A 38 9.99 2.42 10.23
N GLU A 39 10.46 2.76 9.01
CA GLU A 39 11.61 3.65 8.80
C GLU A 39 11.39 5.04 9.40
N LEU A 40 10.16 5.55 9.31
CA LEU A 40 9.77 6.85 9.85
C LEU A 40 9.41 6.80 11.34
N ASN A 41 9.46 5.61 11.96
CA ASN A 41 9.02 5.35 13.34
C ASN A 41 7.63 5.91 13.63
N LEU A 42 6.75 5.83 12.64
CA LEU A 42 5.36 6.26 12.78
C LEU A 42 4.60 5.12 13.44
N VAL A 43 4.19 5.33 14.69
CA VAL A 43 3.34 4.42 15.46
C VAL A 43 2.04 5.14 15.84
N ASN A 44 0.95 4.38 16.00
CA ASN A 44 -0.36 4.91 16.42
C ASN A 44 -0.92 6.00 15.48
N MET A 45 -1.06 5.65 14.19
CA MET A 45 -1.60 6.55 13.16
C MET A 45 -2.90 6.01 12.55
N TRP A 46 -3.67 6.90 11.92
CA TRP A 46 -4.84 6.50 11.14
C TRP A 46 -4.44 6.27 9.69
N PHE A 47 -4.68 5.06 9.20
CA PHE A 47 -4.54 4.73 7.78
C PHE A 47 -5.89 4.90 7.08
N GLN A 48 -5.99 5.87 6.18
CA GLN A 48 -7.21 6.14 5.41
C GLN A 48 -7.11 5.52 4.00
N GLN A 49 -8.14 4.79 3.61
CA GLN A 49 -8.32 4.25 2.27
C GLN A 49 -9.55 4.86 1.59
N ASP A 50 -9.59 4.79 0.26
CA ASP A 50 -10.81 5.04 -0.50
C ASP A 50 -11.67 3.76 -0.62
N GLY A 51 -12.88 3.90 -1.15
CA GLY A 51 -13.82 2.79 -1.32
C GLY A 51 -13.54 1.87 -2.51
N ALA A 52 -12.35 1.86 -3.11
CA ALA A 52 -12.06 1.00 -4.25
C ALA A 52 -12.20 -0.49 -3.85
N THR A 53 -12.76 -1.28 -4.76
CA THR A 53 -13.07 -2.70 -4.51
C THR A 53 -11.86 -3.51 -4.03
N CYS A 54 -10.66 -3.21 -4.54
CA CYS A 54 -9.44 -3.88 -4.11
C CYS A 54 -9.01 -3.53 -2.67
N HIS A 55 -9.38 -2.35 -2.19
CA HIS A 55 -9.07 -1.88 -0.82
C HIS A 55 -10.03 -2.48 0.19
N THR A 56 -11.32 -2.58 -0.16
CA THR A 56 -12.37 -3.11 0.74
C THR A 56 -12.58 -4.62 0.60
N ALA A 57 -11.88 -5.29 -0.31
CA ALA A 57 -11.92 -6.73 -0.47
C ALA A 57 -11.62 -7.44 0.87
N ARG A 58 -12.38 -8.49 1.19
CA ARG A 58 -12.25 -9.23 2.46
C ARG A 58 -10.83 -9.68 2.75
N GLU A 59 -10.12 -10.17 1.75
CA GLU A 59 -8.71 -10.57 1.88
C GLU A 59 -7.81 -9.40 2.29
N THR A 60 -8.01 -8.22 1.68
CA THR A 60 -7.26 -7.01 2.01
C THR A 60 -7.58 -6.53 3.43
N MET A 61 -8.86 -6.51 3.80
CA MET A 61 -9.27 -6.11 5.15
C MET A 61 -8.76 -7.07 6.24
N ASN A 62 -8.71 -8.37 5.96
CA ASN A 62 -8.14 -9.34 6.89
C ASN A 62 -6.64 -9.13 7.07
N MET A 63 -5.89 -8.99 5.98
CA MET A 63 -4.45 -8.69 6.04
C MET A 63 -4.17 -7.41 6.83
N LEU A 64 -4.94 -6.34 6.60
CA LEU A 64 -4.74 -5.08 7.32
C LEU A 64 -4.98 -5.19 8.82
N LYS A 65 -5.91 -6.04 9.27
CA LYS A 65 -6.14 -6.29 10.71
C LYS A 65 -4.98 -7.02 11.39
N ASP A 66 -4.24 -7.81 10.62
CA ASP A 66 -3.10 -8.57 11.14
C ASP A 66 -1.82 -7.70 11.17
N GLU A 67 -1.72 -6.71 10.28
CA GLU A 67 -0.51 -5.89 10.05
C GLU A 67 -0.54 -4.48 10.70
N LEU A 68 -1.72 -3.86 10.88
CA LEU A 68 -1.90 -2.47 11.37
C LEU A 68 -2.74 -2.41 12.64
#